data_AF-A0A845X6G7-F1
#
_entry.id   AF-A0A845X6G7-F1
#
_cell.length_a   1.000
_cell.length_b   1.000
_cell.length_c   1.000
_cell.angle_alpha   90.00
_cell.angle_beta   90.00
_cell.angle_gamma   90.00
#
_symmetry.space_group_name_H-M   'P 1'
#
loop_
_entity.id
_entity.type
_entity.pdbx_description
1 polymer ?
#
loop_
_entity_poly.entity_id
_entity_poly.type
_entity_poly.pdbx_seq_one_letter_code
_entity_poly.pdbx_strand_id
1 'polypeptide(L)'
;MTERPILLGIVGDSAAGKTTLTKGIAQVLGEDNVTAICTDDYHRYDRQQRAEMGISALHPDCNYLDIMEQHLNQLRNGQAILKPIYNHHTGMFDPPEYIEPNKFIIVEGLLGYSTRAMRDCYDVKTYLAPPEELRATWKIKRDTRKRGYNEEQVREQLRKREPDSDAYIRPQRQWADVVVSFYPPAEGTDEENLMLNVRQTLRPTIPHPDFSAILDAEGSHLGSAIRLDLDRDMGKPVDVLEIDSHATQNQVVELEHLLCKDVPYLGQFCSLEGNEQIGSITGTTGETLKSHPLALTQLLITYHMLKALNPV
;
A
#
# COMPACT_ATOMS: atom_id res chain seq x y z
N MET A 1 -14.89 20.23 -18.43
CA MET A 1 -15.35 19.72 -17.13
C MET A 1 -14.09 19.34 -16.38
N THR A 2 -13.88 19.88 -15.17
CA THR A 2 -12.73 19.48 -14.34
C THR A 2 -12.93 18.02 -13.95
N GLU A 3 -12.06 17.12 -14.43
CA GLU A 3 -12.09 15.72 -14.03
C GLU A 3 -11.87 15.63 -12.52
N ARG A 4 -12.73 14.87 -11.83
CA ARG A 4 -12.58 14.63 -10.39
C ARG A 4 -11.26 13.89 -10.13
N PRO A 5 -10.58 14.13 -8.99
CA PRO A 5 -9.42 13.34 -8.61
C PRO A 5 -9.72 11.84 -8.49
N ILE A 6 -8.70 11.03 -8.77
CA ILE A 6 -8.74 9.57 -8.53
C ILE A 6 -8.11 9.25 -7.18
N LEU A 7 -8.87 8.55 -6.34
CA LEU A 7 -8.47 8.24 -4.97
C LEU A 7 -8.08 6.77 -4.83
N LEU A 8 -6.82 6.53 -4.44
CA LEU A 8 -6.31 5.23 -4.02
C LEU A 8 -6.29 5.16 -2.49
N GLY A 9 -6.92 4.14 -1.92
CA GLY A 9 -6.74 3.75 -0.53
C GLY A 9 -5.64 2.70 -0.38
N ILE A 10 -4.75 2.86 0.60
CA ILE A 10 -3.76 1.84 0.99
C ILE A 10 -3.88 1.62 2.50
N VAL A 11 -4.60 0.56 2.89
CA VAL A 11 -4.84 0.22 4.30
C VAL A 11 -4.00 -0.98 4.71
N GLY A 12 -3.58 -1.01 5.98
CA GLY A 12 -2.88 -2.15 6.56
C GLY A 12 -2.32 -1.77 7.91
N ASP A 13 -1.83 -2.75 8.66
CA ASP A 13 -1.31 -2.49 10.01
C ASP A 13 0.00 -1.64 9.96
N SER A 14 0.38 -1.09 11.10
CA SER A 14 1.67 -0.41 11.29
C SER A 14 2.81 -1.31 10.81
N ALA A 15 3.74 -0.69 10.07
CA ALA A 15 4.90 -1.34 9.48
C ALA A 15 4.59 -2.39 8.40
N ALA A 16 3.39 -2.37 7.79
CA ALA A 16 3.06 -3.27 6.68
C ALA A 16 3.69 -2.89 5.31
N GLY A 17 4.44 -1.78 5.21
CA GLY A 17 5.08 -1.33 3.96
C GLY A 17 4.32 -0.26 3.17
N LYS A 18 3.21 0.29 3.69
CA LYS A 18 2.36 1.29 3.03
C LYS A 18 3.14 2.47 2.44
N THR A 19 3.96 3.14 3.25
CA THR A 19 4.71 4.33 2.82
C THR A 19 5.70 4.03 1.71
N THR A 20 6.29 2.83 1.67
CA THR A 20 7.17 2.39 0.57
C THR A 20 6.37 2.21 -0.71
N LEU A 21 5.17 1.62 -0.62
CA LEU A 21 4.28 1.44 -1.75
C LEU A 21 3.78 2.78 -2.31
N THR A 22 3.29 3.67 -1.43
CA THR A 22 2.82 5.02 -1.75
C THR A 22 3.87 5.83 -2.51
N LYS A 23 5.13 5.81 -2.04
CA LYS A 23 6.22 6.56 -2.68
C LYS A 23 6.48 6.10 -4.11
N GLY A 24 6.59 4.80 -4.35
CA GLY A 24 6.86 4.31 -5.70
C GLY A 24 5.69 4.56 -6.66
N ILE A 25 4.44 4.44 -6.20
CA ILE A 25 3.27 4.79 -7.02
C ILE A 25 3.29 6.29 -7.37
N ALA A 26 3.61 7.15 -6.39
CA ALA A 26 3.69 8.59 -6.63
C ALA A 26 4.77 8.95 -7.67
N GLN A 27 5.91 8.25 -7.63
CA GLN A 27 6.99 8.42 -8.61
C GLN A 27 6.57 8.01 -10.02
N VAL A 28 5.78 6.94 -10.17
CA VAL A 28 5.27 6.51 -11.48
C VAL A 28 4.27 7.52 -12.03
N LEU A 29 3.39 8.07 -11.20
CA LEU A 29 2.37 9.05 -11.60
C LEU A 29 2.94 10.48 -11.79
N GLY A 30 4.20 10.71 -11.40
CA GLY A 30 4.82 12.02 -11.26
C GLY A 30 4.38 12.68 -9.95
N GLU A 31 5.35 12.97 -9.07
CA GLU A 31 5.06 13.44 -7.70
C GLU A 31 4.22 14.72 -7.67
N ASP A 32 4.43 15.63 -8.63
CA ASP A 32 3.65 16.87 -8.77
C ASP A 32 2.16 16.62 -9.08
N ASN A 33 1.79 15.45 -9.60
CA ASN A 33 0.40 15.07 -9.90
C ASN A 33 -0.29 14.35 -8.74
N VAL A 34 0.39 14.16 -7.61
CA VAL A 34 -0.06 13.29 -6.52
C VAL A 34 -0.17 14.06 -5.21
N THR A 35 -1.29 13.91 -4.53
CA THR A 35 -1.48 14.34 -3.15
C THR A 35 -1.46 13.11 -2.24
N ALA A 36 -0.45 12.98 -1.37
CA ALA A 36 -0.36 11.88 -0.42
C ALA A 36 -0.94 12.28 0.95
N ILE A 37 -1.88 11.50 1.48
CA ILE A 37 -2.53 11.72 2.78
C ILE A 37 -2.22 10.55 3.72
N CYS A 38 -1.64 10.84 4.88
CA CYS A 38 -1.51 9.86 5.95
C CYS A 38 -2.69 9.98 6.93
N THR A 39 -3.44 8.90 7.14
CA THR A 39 -4.58 8.91 8.07
C THR A 39 -4.17 8.89 9.54
N ASP A 40 -2.89 8.61 9.85
CA ASP A 40 -2.35 8.76 11.21
C ASP A 40 -2.38 10.23 11.67
N ASP A 41 -2.46 11.20 10.75
CA ASP A 41 -2.63 12.63 11.07
C ASP A 41 -3.94 12.94 11.83
N TYR A 42 -4.92 12.04 11.74
CA TYR A 42 -6.25 12.21 12.34
C TYR A 42 -6.39 11.52 13.69
N HIS A 43 -5.28 11.18 14.34
CA HIS A 43 -5.32 10.75 15.73
C HIS A 43 -5.99 11.81 16.61
N ARG A 44 -6.88 11.35 17.49
CA ARG A 44 -7.58 12.20 18.46
C ARG A 44 -6.70 12.58 19.65
N TYR A 45 -5.77 11.70 19.99
CA TYR A 45 -4.91 11.81 21.17
C TYR A 45 -3.45 11.67 20.76
N ASP A 46 -2.58 12.46 21.40
CA ASP A 46 -1.13 12.33 21.23
C ASP A 46 -0.59 11.03 21.88
N ARG A 47 0.71 10.78 21.75
CA ARG A 47 1.31 9.55 22.26
C ARG A 47 1.21 9.40 23.78
N GLN A 48 1.32 10.49 24.53
CA GLN A 48 1.27 10.47 25.99
C GLN A 48 -0.16 10.22 26.46
N GLN A 49 -1.12 10.97 25.92
CA GLN A 49 -2.55 10.84 26.23
C GLN A 49 -3.05 9.40 25.98
N ARG A 50 -2.67 8.79 24.85
CA ARG A 50 -3.01 7.39 24.57
C ARG A 50 -2.47 6.42 25.61
N ALA A 51 -1.25 6.65 26.10
CA ALA A 51 -0.64 5.80 27.12
C ALA A 51 -1.36 5.94 28.48
N GLU A 52 -1.73 7.18 28.87
CA GLU A 52 -2.48 7.46 30.10
C GLU A 52 -3.90 6.85 30.07
N MET A 53 -4.56 6.87 28.91
CA MET A 53 -5.89 6.31 28.71
C MET A 53 -5.89 4.79 28.47
N GLY A 54 -4.74 4.19 28.15
CA GLY A 54 -4.64 2.79 27.77
C GLY A 54 -5.32 2.46 26.42
N ILE A 55 -5.55 3.45 25.56
CA ILE A 55 -6.17 3.27 24.23
C ILE A 55 -5.10 3.18 23.14
N SER A 56 -5.22 2.22 22.23
CA SER A 56 -4.28 2.12 21.11
C SER A 56 -4.67 3.04 19.95
N ALA A 57 -3.67 3.41 19.14
CA ALA A 57 -3.91 4.15 17.89
C ALA A 57 -4.73 3.35 16.85
N LEU A 58 -4.88 2.04 17.02
CA LEU A 58 -5.67 1.17 16.15
C LEU A 58 -7.17 1.25 16.47
N HIS A 59 -7.52 1.69 17.69
CA HIS A 59 -8.91 1.79 18.13
C HIS A 59 -9.64 2.94 17.41
N PRO A 60 -10.85 2.73 16.86
CA PRO A 60 -11.64 3.78 16.20
C PRO A 60 -11.80 5.06 17.03
N ASP A 61 -12.12 4.94 18.32
CA ASP A 61 -12.29 6.10 19.22
C ASP A 61 -11.01 6.93 19.46
N CYS A 62 -9.85 6.40 19.08
CA CYS A 62 -8.58 7.11 19.11
C CYS A 62 -8.36 7.98 17.86
N ASN A 63 -9.32 8.01 16.93
CA ASN A 63 -9.19 8.65 15.63
C ASN A 63 -10.44 9.47 15.31
N TYR A 64 -10.28 10.63 14.66
CA TYR A 64 -11.37 11.43 14.14
C TYR A 64 -11.88 10.86 12.81
N LEU A 65 -12.58 9.72 12.86
CA LEU A 65 -13.12 9.05 11.67
C LEU A 65 -14.12 9.93 10.90
N ASP A 66 -14.89 10.73 11.62
CA ASP A 66 -15.83 11.71 11.07
C ASP A 66 -15.13 12.80 10.26
N ILE A 67 -14.02 13.37 10.78
CA ILE A 67 -13.23 14.36 10.07
C ILE A 67 -12.51 13.74 8.87
N MET A 68 -11.98 12.51 9.01
CA MET A 68 -11.40 11.78 7.88
C MET A 68 -12.41 11.57 6.76
N GLU A 69 -13.63 11.12 7.09
CA GLU A 69 -14.71 10.92 6.12
C GLU A 69 -15.07 12.22 5.40
N GLN A 70 -15.22 13.32 6.15
CA GLN A 70 -15.46 14.65 5.58
C GLN A 70 -14.35 15.06 4.61
N HIS A 71 -13.09 14.95 5.02
CA HIS A 71 -11.94 15.34 4.20
C HIS A 71 -11.80 14.46 2.95
N LEU A 72 -12.03 13.15 3.05
CA LEU A 72 -12.06 12.27 1.88
C LEU A 72 -13.12 12.67 0.87
N ASN A 73 -14.32 13.04 1.35
CA ASN A 73 -15.39 13.52 0.48
C ASN A 73 -15.03 14.84 -0.21
N GLN A 74 -14.45 15.80 0.53
CA GLN A 74 -13.98 17.07 -0.02
C GLN A 74 -12.91 16.87 -1.10
N LEU A 75 -11.87 16.09 -0.78
CA LEU A 75 -10.79 15.78 -1.70
C LEU A 75 -11.29 15.09 -2.98
N ARG A 76 -12.21 14.13 -2.85
CA ARG A 76 -12.85 13.47 -4.00
C ARG A 76 -13.59 14.44 -4.91
N ASN A 77 -14.18 15.49 -4.33
CA ASN A 77 -14.90 16.53 -5.06
C ASN A 77 -14.00 17.67 -5.53
N GLY A 78 -12.67 17.52 -5.46
CA GLY A 78 -11.71 18.54 -5.88
C GLY A 78 -11.64 19.75 -4.94
N GLN A 79 -12.06 19.59 -3.69
CA GLN A 79 -12.05 20.66 -2.69
C GLN A 79 -10.82 20.53 -1.77
N ALA A 80 -10.20 21.67 -1.47
CA ALA A 80 -9.09 21.74 -0.52
C ALA A 80 -9.54 21.48 0.92
N ILE A 81 -8.61 21.00 1.75
CA ILE A 81 -8.82 20.71 3.17
C ILE A 81 -7.76 21.39 4.03
N LEU A 82 -8.07 21.60 5.30
CA LEU A 82 -7.09 21.97 6.32
C LEU A 82 -6.76 20.71 7.13
N LYS A 83 -5.73 19.98 6.71
CA LYS A 83 -5.37 18.66 7.23
C LYS A 83 -4.58 18.80 8.55
N PRO A 84 -4.92 18.07 9.62
CA PRO A 84 -4.06 17.99 10.80
C PRO A 84 -2.69 17.38 10.46
N ILE A 85 -1.72 17.52 11.37
CA ILE A 85 -0.41 16.85 11.26
C ILE A 85 -0.11 16.15 12.57
N TYR A 86 0.18 14.85 12.50
CA TYR A 86 0.70 14.08 13.61
C TYR A 86 2.20 13.78 13.40
N ASN A 87 3.02 14.33 14.28
CA ASN A 87 4.46 14.20 14.18
C ASN A 87 4.94 12.87 14.80
N HIS A 88 5.38 11.92 13.97
CA HIS A 88 5.85 10.62 14.46
C HIS A 88 7.16 10.69 15.26
N HIS A 89 7.96 11.74 15.13
CA HIS A 89 9.20 11.91 15.89
C HIS A 89 8.87 12.33 17.33
N THR A 90 8.13 13.42 17.50
CA THR A 90 7.76 13.94 18.83
C THR A 90 6.59 13.17 19.46
N GLY A 91 5.72 12.59 18.64
CA GLY A 91 4.48 11.96 19.09
C GLY A 91 3.37 12.96 19.44
N MET A 92 3.48 14.21 18.97
CA MET A 92 2.56 15.32 19.22
C MET A 92 1.94 15.83 17.91
N PHE A 93 1.04 16.81 18.01
CA PHE A 93 0.42 17.47 16.87
C PHE A 93 1.15 18.75 16.48
N ASP A 94 1.36 18.94 15.18
CA ASP A 94 1.88 20.16 14.60
C ASP A 94 0.72 21.00 14.00
N PRO A 95 0.93 22.30 13.67
CA PRO A 95 -0.09 23.11 13.01
C PRO A 95 -0.61 22.46 11.73
N PRO A 96 -1.91 22.62 11.41
CA PRO A 96 -2.48 21.97 10.24
C PRO A 96 -1.95 22.58 8.94
N GLU A 97 -2.02 21.79 7.88
CA GLU A 97 -1.53 22.12 6.54
C GLU A 97 -2.70 22.24 5.57
N TYR A 98 -2.67 23.29 4.74
CA TYR A 98 -3.64 23.47 3.66
C TYR A 98 -3.25 22.59 2.47
N ILE A 99 -4.15 21.69 2.08
CA ILE A 99 -3.91 20.71 1.02
C ILE A 99 -4.90 20.93 -0.12
N GLU A 100 -4.38 21.16 -1.32
CA GLU A 100 -5.16 21.13 -2.55
C GLU A 100 -5.08 19.74 -3.20
N PRO A 101 -6.19 19.20 -3.72
CA PRO A 101 -6.17 17.90 -4.38
C PRO A 101 -5.53 18.00 -5.77
N ASN A 102 -4.51 17.20 -6.01
CA ASN A 102 -3.96 16.95 -7.34
C ASN A 102 -4.82 15.92 -8.10
N LYS A 103 -4.44 15.61 -9.33
CA LYS A 103 -5.12 14.64 -10.21
C LYS A 103 -5.27 13.26 -9.55
N PHE A 104 -4.26 12.84 -8.79
CA PHE A 104 -4.27 11.59 -8.04
C PHE A 104 -4.12 11.87 -6.56
N ILE A 105 -4.84 11.12 -5.74
CA ILE A 105 -4.76 11.20 -4.30
C ILE A 105 -4.50 9.80 -3.76
N ILE A 106 -3.44 9.64 -2.97
CA ILE A 106 -3.10 8.38 -2.31
C ILE A 106 -3.32 8.57 -0.82
N VAL A 107 -4.24 7.80 -0.24
CA VAL A 107 -4.56 7.86 1.18
C VAL A 107 -4.07 6.57 1.83
N GLU A 108 -3.08 6.68 2.71
CA GLU A 108 -2.54 5.55 3.44
C GLU A 108 -2.83 5.59 4.94
N GLY A 109 -2.95 4.42 5.57
CA GLY A 109 -2.89 4.31 7.03
C GLY A 109 -3.64 3.11 7.59
N LEU A 110 -4.16 3.27 8.81
CA LEU A 110 -4.67 2.16 9.62
C LEU A 110 -6.17 1.90 9.39
N LEU A 111 -6.96 2.96 9.24
CA LEU A 111 -8.42 2.92 9.40
C LEU A 111 -9.17 3.45 8.17
N GLY A 112 -8.53 3.49 7.00
CA GLY A 112 -9.07 4.08 5.77
C GLY A 112 -10.38 3.45 5.27
N TYR A 113 -10.71 2.21 5.65
CA TYR A 113 -11.92 1.51 5.23
C TYR A 113 -12.93 1.30 6.36
N SER A 114 -12.83 2.06 7.46
CA SER A 114 -13.64 1.87 8.66
C SER A 114 -15.14 2.05 8.41
N THR A 115 -15.53 3.15 7.76
CA THR A 115 -16.94 3.44 7.45
C THR A 115 -17.25 3.15 5.98
N ARG A 116 -18.53 2.94 5.68
CA ARG A 116 -18.98 2.80 4.29
C ARG A 116 -18.73 4.07 3.47
N ALA A 117 -19.00 5.24 4.02
CA ALA A 117 -18.84 6.50 3.30
C ALA A 117 -17.36 6.79 2.97
N MET A 118 -16.42 6.44 3.85
CA MET A 118 -14.98 6.47 3.51
C MET A 118 -14.66 5.51 2.34
N ARG A 119 -15.15 4.26 2.41
CA ARG A 119 -14.92 3.25 1.35
C ARG A 119 -15.45 3.69 0.00
N ASP A 120 -16.63 4.31 0.00
CA ASP A 120 -17.30 4.76 -1.21
C ASP A 120 -16.55 5.93 -1.88
N CYS A 121 -15.59 6.59 -1.20
CA CYS A 121 -14.77 7.66 -1.76
C CYS A 121 -13.63 7.16 -2.65
N TYR A 122 -13.15 5.93 -2.45
CA TYR A 122 -12.01 5.39 -3.19
C TYR A 122 -12.41 4.80 -4.54
N ASP A 123 -11.58 5.04 -5.55
CA ASP A 123 -11.66 4.40 -6.86
C ASP A 123 -10.93 3.05 -6.88
N VAL A 124 -9.84 2.95 -6.12
CA VAL A 124 -9.06 1.72 -5.94
C VAL A 124 -8.76 1.54 -4.45
N LYS A 125 -8.98 0.32 -3.94
CA LYS A 125 -8.74 -0.02 -2.54
C LYS A 125 -7.71 -1.14 -2.44
N THR A 126 -6.52 -0.81 -1.95
CA THR A 126 -5.46 -1.79 -1.67
C THR A 126 -5.37 -2.08 -0.18
N TYR A 127 -5.14 -3.34 0.18
CA TYR A 127 -4.81 -3.74 1.56
C TYR A 127 -3.46 -4.48 1.62
N LEU A 128 -2.55 -4.03 2.48
CA LEU A 128 -1.26 -4.68 2.73
C LEU A 128 -1.36 -5.68 3.89
N ALA A 129 -1.08 -6.95 3.59
CA ALA A 129 -1.20 -8.09 4.49
C ALA A 129 0.07 -8.95 4.54
N PRO A 130 1.27 -8.40 4.85
CA PRO A 130 2.45 -9.24 5.04
C PRO A 130 2.24 -10.21 6.22
N PRO A 131 2.94 -11.36 6.25
CA PRO A 131 2.95 -12.25 7.40
C PRO A 131 3.32 -11.50 8.69
N GLU A 132 2.67 -11.87 9.79
CA GLU A 132 2.81 -11.16 11.08
C GLU A 132 4.27 -11.15 11.58
N GLU A 133 4.98 -12.26 11.45
CA GLU A 133 6.40 -12.36 11.84
C GLU A 133 7.29 -11.39 11.04
N LEU A 134 7.07 -11.29 9.72
CA LEU A 134 7.82 -10.35 8.88
C LEU A 134 7.50 -8.89 9.27
N ARG A 135 6.22 -8.59 9.49
CA ARG A 135 5.77 -7.26 9.91
C ARG A 135 6.34 -6.88 11.28
N ALA A 136 6.38 -7.81 12.23
CA ALA A 136 6.97 -7.60 13.55
C ALA A 136 8.46 -7.28 13.42
N THR A 137 9.21 -8.03 12.60
CA THR A 137 10.62 -7.76 12.31
C THR A 137 10.84 -6.36 11.73
N TRP A 138 10.02 -5.95 10.75
CA TRP A 138 10.08 -4.59 10.20
C TRP A 138 9.77 -3.51 11.24
N LYS A 139 8.79 -3.75 12.11
CA LYS A 139 8.43 -2.81 13.17
C LYS A 139 9.55 -2.67 14.19
N ILE A 140 10.15 -3.77 14.64
CA ILE A 140 11.30 -3.78 15.56
C ILE A 140 12.46 -3.00 14.95
N LYS A 141 12.86 -3.33 13.72
CA LYS A 141 13.96 -2.65 13.02
C LYS A 141 13.69 -1.14 12.88
N ARG A 142 12.48 -0.74 12.48
CA ARG A 142 12.12 0.67 12.30
C ARG A 142 12.06 1.43 13.63
N ASP A 143 11.36 0.91 14.62
CA ASP A 143 11.06 1.63 15.86
C ASP A 143 12.31 1.71 16.76
N THR A 144 13.21 0.73 16.71
CA THR A 144 14.52 0.80 17.39
C THR A 144 15.47 1.79 16.73
N ARG A 145 15.58 1.78 15.39
CA ARG A 145 16.49 2.70 14.65
C ARG A 145 16.00 4.14 14.59
N LYS A 146 14.70 4.37 14.39
CA LYS A 146 14.15 5.71 14.06
C LYS A 146 13.38 6.38 15.19
N ARG A 147 12.96 5.63 16.22
CA ARG A 147 12.05 6.13 17.26
C ARG A 147 12.56 5.93 18.69
N GLY A 148 13.77 5.38 18.87
CA GLY A 148 14.45 5.29 20.15
C GLY A 148 13.90 4.24 21.12
N TYR A 149 13.06 3.31 20.65
CA TYR A 149 12.58 2.20 21.48
C TYR A 149 13.63 1.09 21.56
N ASN A 150 13.58 0.27 22.61
CA ASN A 150 14.27 -1.02 22.61
C ASN A 150 13.35 -2.12 22.06
N GLU A 151 13.92 -3.27 21.72
CA GLU A 151 13.17 -4.38 21.10
C GLU A 151 12.05 -4.92 22.00
N GLU A 152 12.30 -5.09 23.29
CA GLU A 152 11.33 -5.60 24.27
C GLU A 152 10.09 -4.69 24.36
N GLN A 153 10.30 -3.37 24.38
CA GLN A 153 9.23 -2.38 24.33
C GLN A 153 8.38 -2.51 23.06
N VAL A 154 9.01 -2.75 21.90
CA VAL A 154 8.29 -2.91 20.64
C VAL A 154 7.48 -4.21 20.63
N ARG A 155 8.05 -5.32 21.12
CA ARG A 155 7.34 -6.61 21.25
C ARG A 155 6.15 -6.51 22.20
N GLU A 156 6.31 -5.81 23.32
CA GLU A 156 5.20 -5.59 24.25
C GLU A 156 4.09 -4.71 23.65
N GLN A 157 4.46 -3.68 22.87
CA GLN A 157 3.48 -2.88 22.14
C GLN A 157 2.73 -3.68 21.09
N LEU A 158 3.40 -4.59 20.37
CA LEU A 158 2.76 -5.50 19.42
C LEU A 158 1.74 -6.38 20.14
N ARG A 159 2.14 -7.05 21.23
CA ARG A 159 1.26 -7.90 22.03
C ARG A 159 0.03 -7.15 22.56
N LYS A 160 0.21 -5.94 23.08
CA LYS A 160 -0.90 -5.11 23.59
C LYS A 160 -1.87 -4.65 22.50
N ARG A 161 -1.41 -4.49 21.27
CA ARG A 161 -2.21 -3.99 20.14
C ARG A 161 -2.88 -5.09 19.33
N GLU A 162 -2.47 -6.34 19.52
CA GLU A 162 -3.00 -7.48 18.79
C GLU A 162 -4.53 -7.59 18.83
N PRO A 163 -5.21 -7.44 20.00
CA PRO A 163 -6.68 -7.47 20.03
C PRO A 163 -7.32 -6.37 19.17
N ASP A 164 -6.76 -5.15 19.19
CA ASP A 164 -7.28 -4.04 18.38
C ASP A 164 -6.96 -4.24 16.88
N SER A 165 -5.81 -4.83 16.54
CA SER A 165 -5.48 -5.16 15.16
C SER A 165 -6.47 -6.17 14.59
N ASP A 166 -6.77 -7.22 15.36
CA ASP A 166 -7.74 -8.25 15.00
C ASP A 166 -9.18 -7.70 14.89
N ALA A 167 -9.57 -6.81 15.80
CA ALA A 167 -10.92 -6.23 15.83
C ALA A 167 -11.15 -5.12 14.79
N TYR A 168 -10.14 -4.30 14.48
CA TYR A 168 -10.35 -3.06 13.73
C TYR A 168 -9.52 -2.94 12.45
N ILE A 169 -8.33 -3.56 12.39
CA ILE A 169 -7.45 -3.45 11.21
C ILE A 169 -7.71 -4.57 10.22
N ARG A 170 -7.54 -5.83 10.65
CA ARG A 170 -7.67 -7.01 9.77
C ARG A 170 -9.04 -7.14 9.08
N PRO A 171 -10.19 -6.81 9.72
CA PRO A 171 -11.49 -6.91 9.06
C PRO A 171 -11.64 -5.98 7.86
N GLN A 172 -10.86 -4.89 7.78
CA GLN A 172 -10.90 -3.97 6.64
C GLN A 172 -10.41 -4.62 5.34
N ARG A 173 -9.64 -5.71 5.41
CA ARG A 173 -9.18 -6.50 4.26
C ARG A 173 -10.34 -6.93 3.36
N GLN A 174 -11.53 -7.19 3.91
CA GLN A 174 -12.70 -7.64 3.15
C GLN A 174 -13.20 -6.61 2.11
N TRP A 175 -12.80 -5.34 2.27
CA TRP A 175 -13.23 -4.24 1.40
C TRP A 175 -12.23 -3.89 0.30
N ALA A 176 -11.02 -4.46 0.33
CA ALA A 176 -10.01 -4.21 -0.69
C ALA A 176 -10.44 -4.77 -2.06
N ASP A 177 -10.00 -4.12 -3.12
CA ASP A 177 -10.03 -4.64 -4.49
C ASP A 177 -8.77 -5.50 -4.75
N VAL A 178 -7.62 -5.08 -4.20
CA VAL A 178 -6.35 -5.81 -4.27
C VAL A 178 -5.80 -6.04 -2.87
N VAL A 179 -5.44 -7.28 -2.54
CA VAL A 179 -4.69 -7.60 -1.32
C VAL A 179 -3.26 -7.97 -1.68
N VAL A 180 -2.30 -7.24 -1.12
CA VAL A 180 -0.87 -7.41 -1.39
C VAL A 180 -0.19 -8.00 -0.16
N SER A 181 0.48 -9.14 -0.32
CA SER A 181 1.25 -9.80 0.74
C SER A 181 2.67 -10.05 0.25
N PHE A 182 3.63 -9.29 0.78
CA PHE A 182 5.05 -9.60 0.61
C PHE A 182 5.48 -10.66 1.61
N TYR A 183 6.24 -11.66 1.17
CA TYR A 183 6.68 -12.77 2.01
C TYR A 183 8.09 -13.26 1.64
N PRO A 184 8.84 -13.85 2.58
CA PRO A 184 10.18 -14.37 2.30
C PRO A 184 10.13 -15.55 1.32
N PRO A 185 11.13 -15.70 0.44
CA PRO A 185 11.28 -16.90 -0.37
C PRO A 185 11.54 -18.14 0.50
N ALA A 186 11.16 -19.33 0.02
CA ALA A 186 11.30 -20.58 0.77
C ALA A 186 12.77 -20.99 1.01
N GLU A 187 13.68 -20.62 0.10
CA GLU A 187 15.12 -20.84 0.21
C GLU A 187 15.83 -19.49 0.43
N GLY A 188 16.71 -19.39 1.45
CA GLY A 188 17.42 -18.15 1.79
C GLY A 188 16.76 -17.34 2.91
N THR A 189 16.41 -18.02 4.01
CA THR A 189 15.85 -17.47 5.26
C THR A 189 16.87 -16.63 6.05
N ASP A 190 17.50 -15.64 5.42
CA ASP A 190 18.08 -14.55 6.17
C ASP A 190 16.94 -13.59 6.56
N GLU A 191 16.76 -13.36 7.86
CA GLU A 191 15.82 -12.35 8.39
C GLU A 191 16.15 -10.91 7.93
N GLU A 192 17.28 -10.75 7.23
CA GLU A 192 17.74 -9.53 6.58
C GLU A 192 17.44 -9.48 5.08
N ASN A 193 16.94 -10.56 4.47
CA ASN A 193 16.65 -10.59 3.06
C ASN A 193 15.47 -9.65 2.72
N LEU A 194 15.79 -8.55 2.04
CA LEU A 194 14.81 -7.58 1.56
C LEU A 194 14.20 -7.99 0.21
N MET A 195 14.72 -9.06 -0.39
CA MET A 195 14.23 -9.62 -1.66
C MET A 195 13.09 -10.59 -1.37
N LEU A 196 11.90 -10.02 -1.20
CA LEU A 196 10.68 -10.75 -0.89
C LEU A 196 9.91 -11.11 -2.15
N ASN A 197 9.23 -12.26 -2.11
CA ASN A 197 8.17 -12.58 -3.06
C ASN A 197 6.95 -11.70 -2.75
N VAL A 198 6.04 -11.57 -3.71
CA VAL A 198 4.72 -10.95 -3.48
C VAL A 198 3.62 -11.85 -4.00
N ARG A 199 2.55 -11.95 -3.23
CA ARG A 199 1.28 -12.54 -3.62
C ARG A 199 0.23 -11.45 -3.66
N GLN A 200 -0.38 -11.26 -4.82
CA GLN A 200 -1.41 -10.26 -5.04
C GLN A 200 -2.74 -10.96 -5.32
N THR A 201 -3.68 -10.85 -4.39
CA THR A 201 -5.06 -11.32 -4.59
C THR A 201 -5.85 -10.24 -5.33
N LEU A 202 -6.34 -10.59 -6.51
CA LEU A 202 -7.04 -9.72 -7.44
C LEU A 202 -8.53 -10.07 -7.39
N ARG A 203 -9.34 -9.22 -6.74
CA ARG A 203 -10.78 -9.46 -6.62
C ARG A 203 -11.52 -8.84 -7.81
N PRO A 204 -12.57 -9.50 -8.33
CA PRO A 204 -13.34 -9.01 -9.48
C PRO A 204 -14.28 -7.83 -9.13
N THR A 205 -13.81 -6.88 -8.31
CA THR A 205 -14.49 -5.63 -7.95
C THR A 205 -14.02 -4.45 -8.80
N ILE A 206 -12.88 -4.59 -9.47
CA ILE A 206 -12.33 -3.63 -10.45
C ILE A 206 -11.79 -4.40 -11.68
N PRO A 207 -11.66 -3.75 -12.86
CA PRO A 207 -11.02 -4.39 -14.01
C PRO A 207 -9.52 -4.62 -13.75
N HIS A 208 -9.08 -5.86 -14.00
CA HIS A 208 -7.67 -6.26 -13.99
C HIS A 208 -7.11 -6.34 -15.41
N PRO A 209 -5.78 -6.18 -15.59
CA PRO A 209 -5.13 -6.44 -16.86
C PRO A 209 -5.44 -7.86 -17.35
N ASP A 210 -5.51 -8.04 -18.67
CA ASP A 210 -5.59 -9.36 -19.26
C ASP A 210 -4.25 -10.09 -19.12
N PHE A 211 -4.21 -11.01 -18.16
CA PHE A 211 -3.06 -11.85 -17.88
C PHE A 211 -3.11 -13.20 -18.62
N SER A 212 -3.98 -13.39 -19.62
CA SER A 212 -4.08 -14.65 -20.37
C SER A 212 -2.74 -15.06 -21.01
N ALA A 213 -1.92 -14.07 -21.42
CA ALA A 213 -0.56 -14.32 -21.92
C ALA A 213 0.38 -14.98 -20.89
N ILE A 214 0.10 -14.84 -19.58
CA ILE A 214 0.81 -15.52 -18.49
C ILE A 214 0.28 -16.95 -18.32
N LEU A 215 -1.00 -17.21 -18.61
CA LEU A 215 -1.63 -18.54 -18.49
C LEU A 215 -1.29 -19.46 -19.67
N ASP A 216 -1.21 -18.92 -20.88
CA ASP A 216 -0.87 -19.66 -22.10
C ASP A 216 0.63 -20.06 -22.17
N ALA A 217 1.39 -19.70 -21.14
CA ALA A 217 2.81 -19.92 -20.99
C ALA A 217 3.18 -21.31 -20.45
N GLU A 218 2.54 -22.39 -20.91
CA GLU A 218 3.14 -23.72 -20.78
C GLU A 218 4.47 -23.73 -21.57
N GLY A 219 5.58 -23.43 -20.89
CA GLY A 219 6.91 -23.31 -21.49
C GLY A 219 7.39 -21.89 -21.81
N SER A 220 6.70 -20.82 -21.37
CA SER A 220 7.28 -19.46 -21.45
C SER A 220 8.16 -19.17 -20.23
N HIS A 221 9.21 -18.40 -20.46
CA HIS A 221 10.13 -17.93 -19.43
C HIS A 221 9.48 -17.17 -18.26
N LEU A 222 8.24 -16.68 -18.34
CA LEU A 222 7.56 -16.02 -17.22
C LEU A 222 7.17 -16.98 -16.10
N GLY A 223 6.70 -18.19 -16.45
CA GLY A 223 6.07 -19.13 -15.51
C GLY A 223 6.98 -19.64 -14.38
N SER A 224 8.30 -19.46 -14.48
CA SER A 224 9.22 -19.87 -13.41
C SER A 224 9.15 -18.96 -12.18
N ALA A 225 8.88 -17.65 -12.36
CA ALA A 225 8.92 -16.65 -11.30
C ALA A 225 7.67 -15.76 -11.23
N ILE A 226 6.86 -15.69 -12.30
CA ILE A 226 5.61 -14.93 -12.35
C ILE A 226 4.49 -15.91 -12.71
N ARG A 227 3.53 -16.09 -11.80
CA ARG A 227 2.46 -17.09 -11.92
C ARG A 227 1.10 -16.46 -11.67
N LEU A 228 0.10 -16.91 -12.41
CA LEU A 228 -1.30 -16.54 -12.22
C LEU A 228 -2.09 -17.80 -11.89
N ASP A 229 -2.71 -17.82 -10.71
CA ASP A 229 -3.48 -18.95 -10.20
C ASP A 229 -4.92 -18.54 -9.88
N LEU A 230 -5.84 -19.50 -9.93
CA LEU A 230 -7.20 -19.35 -9.41
C LEU A 230 -7.27 -19.82 -7.97
N ASP A 231 -7.78 -18.99 -7.07
CA ASP A 231 -7.94 -19.33 -5.65
C ASP A 231 -9.28 -18.82 -5.09
N ARG A 232 -9.50 -19.00 -3.79
CA ARG A 232 -10.62 -18.45 -3.05
C ARG A 232 -10.12 -17.54 -1.95
N ASP A 233 -10.63 -16.31 -1.95
CA ASP A 233 -10.43 -15.37 -0.86
C ASP A 233 -11.76 -15.11 -0.14
N MET A 234 -11.80 -15.35 1.16
CA MET A 234 -13.02 -15.25 1.98
C MET A 234 -14.21 -16.00 1.36
N GLY A 235 -13.94 -17.17 0.74
CA GLY A 235 -14.92 -18.03 0.09
C GLY A 235 -15.30 -17.64 -1.35
N LYS A 236 -14.84 -16.49 -1.86
CA LYS A 236 -15.13 -16.01 -3.22
C LYS A 236 -13.98 -16.32 -4.18
N PRO A 237 -14.26 -16.69 -5.44
CA PRO A 237 -13.21 -16.90 -6.44
C PRO A 237 -12.45 -15.60 -6.72
N VAL A 238 -11.14 -15.72 -6.86
CA VAL A 238 -10.21 -14.61 -7.14
C VAL A 238 -9.06 -15.11 -8.01
N ASP A 239 -8.45 -14.19 -8.73
CA ASP A 239 -7.15 -14.44 -9.36
C ASP A 239 -6.04 -14.11 -8.37
N VAL A 240 -4.95 -14.86 -8.41
CA VAL A 240 -3.77 -14.65 -7.58
C VAL A 240 -2.55 -14.52 -8.48
N LEU A 241 -1.96 -13.34 -8.49
CA LEU A 241 -0.69 -13.08 -9.16
C LEU A 241 0.45 -13.22 -8.15
N GLU A 242 1.31 -14.21 -8.34
CA GLU A 242 2.54 -14.38 -7.57
C GLU A 242 3.75 -13.94 -8.39
N ILE A 243 4.65 -13.17 -7.76
CA ILE A 243 5.92 -12.73 -8.35
C ILE A 243 7.02 -13.03 -7.34
N ASP A 244 7.92 -13.91 -7.71
CA ASP A 244 9.04 -14.30 -6.87
C ASP A 244 10.17 -13.28 -6.92
N SER A 245 10.94 -13.21 -5.83
CA SER A 245 12.07 -12.30 -5.68
C SER A 245 13.21 -12.54 -6.66
N HIS A 246 13.30 -13.75 -7.22
CA HIS A 246 14.28 -14.15 -8.23
C HIS A 246 13.80 -13.89 -9.68
N ALA A 247 12.68 -13.18 -9.87
CA ALA A 247 12.26 -12.73 -11.18
C ALA A 247 13.40 -11.92 -11.85
N THR A 248 13.67 -12.24 -13.11
CA THR A 248 14.71 -11.60 -13.92
C THR A 248 14.20 -10.28 -14.51
N GLN A 249 15.13 -9.37 -14.83
CA GLN A 249 14.81 -8.10 -15.50
C GLN A 249 13.97 -8.30 -16.78
N ASN A 250 14.23 -9.36 -17.56
CA ASN A 250 13.47 -9.64 -18.79
C ASN A 250 12.00 -10.00 -18.50
N GLN A 251 11.76 -10.87 -17.51
CA GLN A 251 10.39 -11.24 -17.10
C GLN A 251 9.60 -10.02 -16.60
N VAL A 252 10.28 -9.12 -15.89
CA VAL A 252 9.70 -7.87 -15.41
C VAL A 252 9.30 -6.98 -16.58
N VAL A 253 10.21 -6.72 -17.52
CA VAL A 253 9.95 -5.90 -18.71
C VAL A 253 8.80 -6.46 -19.55
N GLU A 254 8.68 -7.78 -19.67
CA GLU A 254 7.58 -8.39 -20.41
C GLU A 254 6.22 -8.15 -19.72
N LEU A 255 6.14 -8.34 -18.40
CA LEU A 255 4.90 -8.05 -17.66
C LEU A 255 4.54 -6.56 -17.75
N GLU A 256 5.54 -5.68 -17.74
CA GLU A 256 5.32 -4.25 -17.92
C GLU A 256 4.74 -3.93 -19.28
N HIS A 257 5.33 -4.46 -20.36
CA HIS A 257 4.78 -4.28 -21.69
C HIS A 257 3.31 -4.73 -21.79
N LEU A 258 2.92 -5.80 -21.09
CA LEU A 258 1.52 -6.22 -20.99
C LEU A 258 0.64 -5.15 -20.32
N LEU A 259 1.05 -4.67 -19.13
CA LEU A 259 0.31 -3.63 -18.40
C LEU A 259 0.17 -2.34 -19.23
N CYS A 260 1.24 -1.96 -19.93
CA CYS A 260 1.35 -0.68 -20.61
C CYS A 260 0.71 -0.67 -22.00
N LYS A 261 0.52 -1.84 -22.63
CA LYS A 261 -0.22 -1.96 -23.90
C LYS A 261 -1.72 -1.72 -23.73
N ASP A 262 -2.30 -2.13 -22.60
CA ASP A 262 -3.75 -2.06 -22.36
C ASP A 262 -4.24 -0.65 -21.95
N VAL A 263 -3.32 0.23 -21.54
CA VAL A 263 -3.64 1.62 -21.24
C VAL A 263 -2.78 2.50 -22.15
N PRO A 264 -3.32 3.07 -23.25
CA PRO A 264 -2.53 3.84 -24.22
C PRO A 264 -1.77 5.03 -23.63
N TYR A 265 -2.27 5.59 -22.52
CA TYR A 265 -1.64 6.67 -21.77
C TYR A 265 -0.59 6.19 -20.75
N LEU A 266 -0.51 4.87 -20.44
CA LEU A 266 0.56 4.30 -19.61
C LEU A 266 1.91 4.53 -20.27
N GLY A 267 2.01 4.59 -21.60
CA GLY A 267 3.30 4.73 -22.32
C GLY A 267 4.16 5.95 -21.92
N GLN A 268 3.59 6.99 -21.31
CA GLN A 268 4.35 8.12 -20.74
C GLN A 268 4.90 7.85 -19.32
N PHE A 269 4.28 6.92 -18.60
CA PHE A 269 4.58 6.55 -17.21
C PHE A 269 5.23 5.16 -17.08
N CYS A 270 5.20 4.38 -18.17
CA CYS A 270 5.65 3.00 -18.31
C CYS A 270 6.96 2.87 -19.09
N SER A 271 8.05 3.41 -18.56
CA SER A 271 9.34 2.88 -18.97
C SER A 271 10.17 2.62 -17.71
N LEU A 272 10.43 1.35 -17.43
CA LEU A 272 11.51 0.99 -16.52
C LEU A 272 12.86 1.48 -17.03
N GLU A 273 13.02 1.62 -18.35
CA GLU A 273 14.18 2.26 -18.97
C GLU A 273 14.28 3.76 -18.63
N GLY A 274 13.17 4.40 -18.20
CA GLY A 274 13.13 5.82 -17.82
C GLY A 274 12.90 6.09 -16.32
N ASN A 275 12.51 5.11 -15.52
CA ASN A 275 12.27 5.26 -14.08
C ASN A 275 13.07 4.25 -13.25
N GLU A 276 14.35 4.57 -13.03
CA GLU A 276 15.27 3.73 -12.26
C GLU A 276 14.84 3.53 -10.80
N GLN A 277 13.93 4.35 -10.27
CA GLN A 277 13.57 4.37 -8.86
C GLN A 277 12.41 3.44 -8.47
N ILE A 278 11.64 2.92 -9.41
CA ILE A 278 10.56 1.99 -9.06
C ILE A 278 11.10 0.67 -8.49
N GLY A 279 10.42 0.13 -7.47
CA GLY A 279 10.90 -1.02 -6.72
C GLY A 279 12.09 -0.72 -5.80
N SER A 280 12.49 0.55 -5.64
CA SER A 280 13.61 0.89 -4.76
C SER A 280 13.27 0.65 -3.29
N ILE A 281 14.21 0.02 -2.60
CA ILE A 281 14.19 -0.23 -1.16
C ILE A 281 15.54 0.18 -0.57
N THR A 282 15.52 0.75 0.63
CA THR A 282 16.75 1.09 1.35
C THR A 282 17.22 -0.13 2.14
N GLY A 283 18.42 -0.59 1.81
CA GLY A 283 19.11 -1.70 2.45
C GLY A 283 19.54 -1.43 3.88
N THR A 284 20.05 -2.48 4.55
CA THR A 284 20.41 -2.40 5.97
C THR A 284 21.63 -1.52 6.21
N THR A 285 22.50 -1.35 5.20
CA THR A 285 23.70 -0.49 5.22
C THR A 285 23.47 0.89 4.59
N GLY A 286 22.25 1.17 4.14
CA GLY A 286 21.85 2.43 3.50
C GLY A 286 21.99 2.43 1.98
N GLU A 287 22.39 1.31 1.38
CA GLU A 287 22.40 1.08 -0.06
C GLU A 287 20.97 1.08 -0.63
N THR A 288 20.82 1.40 -1.92
CA THR A 288 19.54 1.25 -2.61
C THR A 288 19.52 -0.09 -3.34
N LEU A 289 18.56 -0.95 -3.02
CA LEU A 289 18.33 -2.22 -3.73
C LEU A 289 17.07 -2.08 -4.58
N LYS A 290 16.97 -2.88 -5.64
CA LYS A 290 15.82 -2.91 -6.53
C LYS A 290 15.06 -4.23 -6.35
N SER A 291 13.80 -4.14 -5.96
CA SER A 291 12.89 -5.29 -5.80
C SER A 291 11.92 -5.36 -6.97
N HIS A 292 12.05 -6.40 -7.79
CA HIS A 292 11.15 -6.66 -8.92
C HIS A 292 9.69 -6.91 -8.50
N PRO A 293 9.41 -7.72 -7.46
CA PRO A 293 8.04 -7.88 -6.93
C PRO A 293 7.42 -6.55 -6.48
N LEU A 294 8.18 -5.68 -5.81
CA LEU A 294 7.70 -4.37 -5.41
C LEU A 294 7.42 -3.46 -6.61
N ALA A 295 8.33 -3.43 -7.59
CA ALA A 295 8.16 -2.62 -8.79
C ALA A 295 6.87 -3.00 -9.55
N LEU A 296 6.67 -4.29 -9.80
CA LEU A 296 5.49 -4.79 -10.50
C LEU A 296 4.19 -4.56 -9.70
N THR A 297 4.25 -4.63 -8.37
CA THR A 297 3.11 -4.26 -7.50
C THR A 297 2.77 -2.78 -7.64
N GLN A 298 3.78 -1.90 -7.64
CA GLN A 298 3.60 -0.45 -7.83
C GLN A 298 2.98 -0.14 -9.20
N LEU A 299 3.44 -0.82 -10.26
CA LEU A 299 2.88 -0.66 -11.61
C LEU A 299 1.45 -1.18 -11.72
N LEU A 300 1.14 -2.34 -11.15
CA LEU A 300 -0.22 -2.91 -11.21
C LEU A 300 -1.24 -1.99 -10.52
N ILE A 301 -0.90 -1.46 -9.34
CA ILE A 301 -1.79 -0.51 -8.65
C ILE A 301 -1.91 0.79 -9.44
N THR A 302 -0.83 1.27 -10.05
CA THR A 302 -0.86 2.45 -10.91
C THR A 302 -1.74 2.23 -12.14
N TYR A 303 -1.67 1.05 -12.77
CA TYR A 303 -2.57 0.63 -13.84
C TYR A 303 -4.04 0.77 -13.40
N HIS A 304 -4.39 0.27 -12.21
CA HIS A 304 -5.76 0.37 -11.71
C HIS A 304 -6.22 1.82 -11.52
N MET A 305 -5.36 2.70 -11.00
CA MET A 305 -5.68 4.13 -10.87
C MET A 305 -5.91 4.77 -12.24
N LEU A 306 -5.08 4.44 -13.23
CA LEU A 306 -5.17 5.00 -14.58
C LEU A 306 -6.36 4.44 -15.36
N LYS A 307 -6.75 3.18 -15.12
CA LYS A 307 -7.99 2.61 -15.67
C LYS A 307 -9.23 3.26 -15.06
N ALA A 308 -9.19 3.63 -13.77
CA ALA A 308 -10.28 4.33 -13.11
C ALA A 308 -10.53 5.77 -13.64
N LEU A 309 -9.52 6.41 -14.26
CA LEU A 309 -9.72 7.69 -14.98
C LEU A 309 -10.62 7.52 -16.22
N ASN A 310 -10.51 6.38 -16.90
CA ASN A 310 -11.21 6.10 -18.16
C ASN A 310 -11.94 4.76 -18.07
N PRO A 311 -13.04 4.68 -17.30
CA PRO A 311 -13.86 3.48 -17.24
C PRO A 311 -14.49 3.24 -18.62
N VAL A 312 -13.99 2.22 -19.34
CA VAL A 312 -14.56 1.75 -20.61
C VAL A 312 -15.78 0.88 -20.34
#